data_AF-A0A819S319-F1
#
_entry.id   AF-A0A819S319-F1
#
_cell.length_a   1.000
_cell.length_b   1.000
_cell.length_c   1.000
_cell.angle_alpha   90.00
_cell.angle_beta   90.00
_cell.angle_gamma   90.00
#
_symmetry.space_group_name_H-M   'P 1'
#
loop_
_entity.id
_entity.type
_entity.pdbx_description
1 polymer ?
#
loop_
_entity_poly.entity_id
_entity_poly.type
_entity_poly.pdbx_seq_one_letter_code
_entity_poly.pdbx_strand_id
1 'polypeptide(L)'
;MGRTLFNFITQSPYLETFLCSSTGVTSTLDLCIVSSSLLSVATSIALGDIGSDHYPVKLTLKVKSPLILTAAKPKWKIPTKYRPIWKKWKDCLESEAEILEDSSCENTNLSSFIDTLNSPASQVFKKQSGVYNQKYSKSWWNEECSKIVAMRRLAKRKFSRHNTVQNMLA
;
A
#
# COMPACT_ATOMS: atom_id res chain seq x y z
N MET A 1 -1.82 -12.79 41.33
CA MET A 1 -2.78 -12.45 40.26
C MET A 1 -2.81 -10.93 40.11
N GLY A 2 -2.07 -10.37 39.16
CA GLY A 2 -2.09 -8.93 38.90
C GLY A 2 -3.32 -8.56 38.08
N ARG A 3 -4.19 -7.70 38.60
CA ARG A 3 -5.26 -7.09 37.81
C ARG A 3 -4.62 -6.11 36.84
N THR A 4 -4.57 -6.44 35.55
CA THR A 4 -4.23 -5.49 34.51
C THR A 4 -5.38 -4.49 34.39
N LEU A 5 -5.27 -3.33 35.04
CA LEU A 5 -6.16 -2.21 34.81
C LEU A 5 -5.86 -1.66 33.41
N PHE A 6 -6.74 -1.95 32.46
CA PHE A 6 -6.65 -1.34 31.13
C PHE A 6 -7.14 0.10 31.23
N ASN A 7 -6.20 1.03 31.43
CA ASN A 7 -6.47 2.46 31.35
C ASN A 7 -6.64 2.84 29.87
N PHE A 8 -7.89 2.97 29.44
CA PHE A 8 -8.27 3.40 28.11
C PHE A 8 -8.55 4.91 28.10
N ILE A 9 -8.05 5.61 27.09
CA ILE A 9 -8.22 7.06 26.94
C ILE A 9 -8.78 7.35 25.54
N THR A 10 -9.74 8.27 25.46
CA THR A 10 -10.33 8.75 24.22
C THR A 10 -9.42 9.80 23.58
N GLN A 11 -9.11 9.62 22.29
CA GLN A 11 -8.22 10.52 21.54
C GLN A 11 -8.95 11.51 20.64
N SER A 12 -10.28 11.37 20.51
CA SER A 12 -11.10 12.10 19.55
C SER A 12 -12.15 13.07 20.13
N PRO A 13 -12.04 13.62 21.36
CA PRO A 13 -13.05 14.56 21.82
C PRO A 13 -13.09 15.75 20.85
N TYR A 14 -14.29 16.19 20.47
CA TYR A 14 -14.53 17.32 19.57
C TYR A 14 -14.23 17.08 18.08
N LEU A 15 -14.03 15.84 17.64
CA LEU A 15 -13.99 15.54 16.20
C LEU A 15 -15.40 15.50 15.62
N GLU A 16 -15.64 16.21 14.52
CA GLU A 16 -16.89 16.08 13.77
C GLU A 16 -16.88 14.74 13.04
N THR A 17 -17.51 13.72 13.64
CA THR A 17 -17.58 12.38 13.06
C THR A 17 -18.96 12.05 12.52
N PHE A 18 -19.96 12.88 12.81
CA PHE A 18 -21.32 12.74 12.31
C PHE A 18 -21.86 14.11 11.90
N LEU A 19 -22.64 14.15 10.81
CA LEU A 19 -23.43 15.29 10.38
C LEU A 19 -24.91 14.89 10.30
N CYS A 20 -25.73 15.50 11.14
CA CYS A 20 -27.18 15.33 11.08
C CYS A 20 -27.75 16.03 9.85
N SER A 21 -28.29 15.28 8.89
CA SER A 21 -28.81 15.84 7.63
C SER A 21 -30.01 16.77 7.82
N SER A 22 -30.83 16.55 8.85
CA SER A 22 -32.03 17.36 9.12
C SER A 22 -31.72 18.70 9.80
N THR A 23 -30.69 18.75 10.63
CA THR A 23 -30.35 19.95 11.42
C THR A 23 -29.04 20.61 11.00
N GLY A 24 -28.23 19.96 10.17
CA GLY A 24 -26.89 20.40 9.79
C GLY A 24 -25.89 20.44 10.95
N VAL A 25 -26.26 19.94 12.13
CA VAL A 25 -25.42 19.92 13.33
C VAL A 25 -24.45 18.75 13.28
N THR A 26 -23.21 18.98 13.72
CA THR A 26 -22.16 17.96 13.82
C THR A 26 -22.02 17.44 15.25
N SER A 27 -21.62 16.18 15.37
CA SER A 27 -21.32 15.55 16.67
C SER A 27 -20.17 14.55 16.58
N THR A 28 -19.61 14.19 17.74
CA THR A 28 -18.54 13.20 17.89
C THR A 28 -19.15 11.89 18.39
N LEU A 29 -19.59 11.02 17.48
CA LEU A 29 -20.17 9.72 17.82
C LEU A 29 -19.15 8.58 17.71
N ASP A 30 -18.12 8.76 16.87
CA ASP A 30 -17.10 7.76 16.60
C ASP A 30 -15.86 8.03 17.46
N LEU A 31 -15.50 7.03 18.28
CA LEU A 31 -14.43 7.16 19.27
C LEU A 31 -13.22 6.30 18.91
N CYS A 32 -12.04 6.90 19.02
CA CYS A 32 -10.77 6.16 19.01
C CYS A 32 -10.27 6.00 20.43
N ILE A 33 -10.14 4.74 20.85
CA ILE A 33 -9.70 4.37 22.19
C ILE A 33 -8.30 3.76 22.11
N VAL A 34 -7.39 4.23 22.93
CA VAL A 34 -6.01 3.71 23.02
C VAL A 34 -5.64 3.39 24.46
N SER A 35 -4.70 2.48 24.67
CA SER A 35 -4.10 2.26 25.99
C SER A 35 -3.29 3.48 26.40
N SER A 36 -3.20 3.73 27.70
CA SER A 36 -2.40 4.83 28.27
C SER A 36 -0.95 4.83 27.78
N SER A 37 -0.35 3.64 27.61
CA SER A 37 1.02 3.46 27.09
C SER A 37 1.22 3.96 25.66
N LEU A 38 0.16 4.01 24.85
CA LEU A 38 0.21 4.43 23.45
C LEU A 38 -0.23 5.88 23.26
N LEU A 39 -0.72 6.55 24.31
CA LEU A 39 -1.29 7.90 24.21
C LEU A 39 -0.30 8.92 23.65
N SER A 40 0.97 8.86 24.09
CA SER A 40 2.01 9.80 23.68
C SER A 40 2.42 9.67 22.21
N VAL A 41 2.14 8.53 21.59
CA VAL A 41 2.45 8.23 20.18
C VAL A 41 1.21 8.19 19.31
N ALA A 42 0.02 8.36 19.89
CA ALA A 42 -1.26 8.34 19.19
C ALA A 42 -1.71 9.75 18.81
N THR A 43 -2.25 9.89 17.61
CA THR A 43 -2.93 11.10 17.14
C THR A 43 -4.17 10.71 16.35
N SER A 44 -5.30 11.39 16.59
CA SER A 44 -6.54 11.16 15.83
C SER A 44 -6.94 12.41 15.04
N ILE A 45 -7.51 12.21 13.85
CA ILE A 45 -8.11 13.27 13.03
C ILE A 45 -9.40 12.77 12.37
N ALA A 46 -10.38 13.65 12.19
CA ALA A 46 -11.51 13.37 11.31
C ALA A 46 -11.03 13.47 9.85
N LEU A 47 -11.44 12.52 9.02
CA LEU A 47 -11.22 12.53 7.59
C LEU A 47 -12.39 13.21 6.87
N GLY A 48 -12.15 13.58 5.61
CA GLY A 48 -13.17 14.23 4.80
C GLY A 48 -14.35 13.32 4.45
N ASP A 49 -15.36 13.92 3.83
CA ASP A 49 -16.55 13.24 3.36
C ASP A 49 -16.26 12.04 2.43
N ILE A 50 -16.93 10.93 2.74
CA ILE A 50 -16.86 9.65 2.01
C ILE A 50 -18.20 9.19 1.42
N GLY A 51 -19.25 10.00 1.49
CA GLY A 51 -20.58 9.57 1.02
C GLY A 51 -21.59 9.29 2.13
N SER A 52 -21.12 9.15 3.38
CA SER A 52 -21.95 8.90 4.57
C SER A 52 -22.24 10.20 5.33
N ASP A 53 -23.25 10.13 6.19
CA ASP A 53 -23.51 11.03 7.32
C ASP A 53 -22.42 10.95 8.39
N HIS A 54 -21.63 9.88 8.43
CA HIS A 54 -20.43 9.76 9.24
C HIS A 54 -19.14 10.15 8.48
N TYR A 55 -18.22 10.79 9.20
CA TYR A 55 -16.85 11.07 8.79
C TYR A 55 -15.90 10.06 9.44
N PRO A 56 -15.05 9.38 8.65
CA PRO A 56 -14.11 8.42 9.23
C PRO A 56 -13.10 9.10 10.15
N VAL A 57 -12.76 8.46 11.25
CA VAL A 57 -11.66 8.90 12.11
C VAL A 57 -10.39 8.13 11.77
N LYS A 58 -9.30 8.84 11.54
CA LYS A 58 -7.97 8.24 11.35
C LYS A 58 -7.17 8.33 12.63
N LEU A 59 -6.93 7.19 13.25
CA LEU A 59 -5.93 7.03 14.31
C LEU A 59 -4.56 6.73 13.69
N THR A 60 -3.56 7.51 14.04
CA THR A 60 -2.16 7.28 13.64
C THR A 60 -1.34 7.00 14.89
N LEU A 61 -0.62 5.88 14.88
CA LEU A 61 0.33 5.49 15.93
C LEU A 61 1.76 5.66 15.40
N LYS A 62 2.56 6.49 16.05
CA LYS A 62 3.99 6.69 15.73
C LYS A 62 4.85 5.59 16.36
N VAL A 63 4.56 4.35 16.01
CA VAL A 63 5.31 3.17 16.45
C VAL A 63 6.12 2.61 15.29
N LYS A 64 7.31 2.09 15.57
CA LYS A 64 8.08 1.30 14.60
C LYS A 64 7.39 -0.03 14.41
N SER A 65 6.50 -0.11 13.43
CA SER A 65 5.94 -1.39 13.00
C SER A 65 6.96 -2.10 12.12
N PRO A 66 7.26 -3.40 12.34
CA PRO A 66 7.96 -4.17 11.33
C PRO A 66 7.07 -4.17 10.08
N LEU A 67 7.54 -3.53 9.00
CA LEU A 67 6.88 -3.69 7.71
C LEU A 67 6.86 -5.17 7.41
N ILE A 68 5.67 -5.78 7.38
CA ILE A 68 5.49 -7.13 6.86
C ILE A 68 5.65 -7.01 5.35
N LEU A 69 6.91 -7.00 4.92
CA LEU A 69 7.25 -7.08 3.52
C LEU A 69 6.87 -8.49 3.06
N THR A 70 5.92 -8.59 2.13
CA THR A 70 5.67 -9.86 1.45
C THR A 70 6.90 -10.22 0.65
N ALA A 71 7.66 -11.20 1.15
CA ALA A 71 8.77 -11.78 0.42
C ALA A 71 8.22 -12.56 -0.78
N ALA A 72 8.68 -12.19 -1.98
CA ALA A 72 8.47 -12.94 -3.21
C ALA A 72 9.81 -13.46 -3.72
N LYS A 73 9.78 -14.59 -4.43
CA LYS A 73 10.96 -15.06 -5.17
C LYS A 73 11.39 -13.98 -6.18
N PRO A 74 12.63 -13.47 -6.11
CA PRO A 74 13.10 -12.44 -7.02
C PRO A 74 13.11 -12.97 -8.46
N LYS A 75 12.41 -12.28 -9.38
CA LYS A 75 12.38 -12.63 -10.80
C LYS A 75 13.43 -11.84 -11.57
N TRP A 76 13.92 -12.40 -12.66
CA TRP A 76 14.77 -11.69 -13.62
C TRP A 76 14.01 -10.55 -14.29
N LYS A 77 14.61 -9.37 -14.40
CA LYS A 77 14.10 -8.25 -15.19
C LYS A 77 14.53 -8.44 -16.64
N ILE A 78 13.74 -9.22 -17.38
CA ILE A 78 14.02 -9.53 -18.78
C ILE A 78 13.43 -8.43 -19.69
N PRO A 79 14.25 -7.66 -20.42
CA PRO A 79 13.75 -6.63 -21.32
C PRO A 79 13.11 -7.24 -22.57
N THR A 80 11.87 -6.85 -22.86
CA THR A 80 11.06 -7.42 -23.96
C THR A 80 11.50 -6.98 -25.36
N LYS A 81 12.24 -5.87 -25.48
CA LYS A 81 12.56 -5.26 -26.79
C LYS A 81 14.05 -4.96 -27.03
N TYR A 82 14.92 -5.13 -26.04
CA TYR A 82 16.32 -4.67 -26.13
C TYR A 82 17.24 -5.79 -26.61
N ARG A 83 17.35 -5.95 -27.93
CA ARG A 83 18.20 -6.96 -28.59
C ARG A 83 19.69 -6.97 -28.14
N PRO A 84 20.34 -5.83 -27.83
CA PRO A 84 21.76 -5.85 -27.43
C PRO A 84 22.02 -6.58 -26.11
N ILE A 85 21.11 -6.53 -25.13
CA ILE A 85 21.24 -7.27 -23.87
C ILE A 85 21.18 -8.78 -24.12
N TRP A 86 20.27 -9.21 -25.00
CA TRP A 86 20.15 -10.63 -25.36
C TRP A 86 21.38 -11.14 -26.09
N LYS A 87 21.96 -10.33 -26.98
CA LYS A 87 23.23 -10.65 -27.62
C LYS A 87 24.33 -10.81 -26.57
N LYS A 88 24.49 -9.83 -25.67
CA LYS A 88 25.48 -9.88 -24.59
C LYS A 88 25.34 -11.13 -23.71
N TRP A 89 24.10 -11.52 -23.35
CA TRP A 89 23.87 -12.74 -22.58
C TRP A 89 24.32 -14.00 -23.35
N LYS A 90 24.00 -14.09 -24.65
CA LYS A 90 24.45 -15.20 -25.49
C LYS A 90 25.97 -15.25 -25.63
N ASP A 91 26.60 -14.10 -25.86
CA ASP A 91 28.06 -14.01 -25.97
C ASP A 91 28.74 -14.49 -24.66
N CYS A 92 28.20 -14.11 -23.49
CA CYS A 92 28.67 -14.63 -22.19
C CYS A 92 28.40 -16.13 -22.02
N LEU A 93 27.24 -16.62 -22.47
CA LEU A 93 26.87 -18.03 -22.39
C LEU A 93 27.79 -18.91 -23.24
N GLU A 94 28.09 -18.49 -24.47
CA GLU A 94 28.98 -19.20 -25.40
C GLU A 94 30.40 -19.29 -24.81
N SER A 95 30.90 -18.22 -24.18
CA SER A 95 32.21 -18.26 -23.50
C SER A 95 32.28 -19.18 -22.28
N GLU A 96 31.16 -19.42 -21.59
CA GLU A 96 31.12 -20.31 -20.42
C GLU A 96 30.82 -21.77 -20.83
N ALA A 97 30.18 -22.00 -21.98
CA ALA A 97 29.80 -23.32 -22.46
C ALA A 97 30.99 -24.13 -23.02
N GLU A 98 32.02 -23.47 -23.56
CA GLU A 98 33.27 -24.11 -24.01
C GLU A 98 34.02 -24.86 -22.88
N ILE A 99 33.65 -24.63 -21.62
CA ILE A 99 34.28 -25.22 -20.43
C ILE A 99 33.68 -26.59 -20.07
N LEU A 100 32.54 -26.99 -20.64
CA LEU A 100 31.76 -28.17 -20.20
C LEU A 100 32.04 -29.48 -20.95
N GLU A 101 32.94 -29.52 -21.93
CA GLU A 101 33.15 -30.71 -22.78
C GLU A 101 33.77 -31.94 -22.08
N ASP A 102 34.09 -31.90 -20.78
CA ASP A 102 34.89 -32.96 -20.12
C ASP A 102 34.37 -33.47 -18.76
N SER A 103 33.06 -33.67 -18.57
CA SER A 103 32.55 -34.25 -17.29
C SER A 103 31.68 -35.50 -17.47
N SER A 104 32.19 -36.64 -17.01
CA SER A 104 31.62 -38.00 -17.12
C SER A 104 30.65 -38.38 -15.99
N CYS A 105 30.09 -37.42 -15.26
CA CYS A 105 29.20 -37.67 -14.10
C CYS A 105 27.86 -36.93 -14.23
N GLU A 106 26.77 -37.71 -14.28
CA GLU A 106 25.39 -37.25 -14.52
C GLU A 106 24.85 -36.26 -13.46
N ASN A 107 25.25 -36.39 -12.18
CA ASN A 107 24.78 -35.49 -11.11
C ASN A 107 25.51 -34.13 -11.10
N THR A 108 26.78 -34.08 -11.51
CA THR A 108 27.49 -32.81 -11.78
C THR A 108 26.90 -32.09 -12.99
N ASN A 109 26.29 -32.81 -13.92
CA ASN A 109 25.77 -32.24 -15.16
C ASN A 109 24.59 -31.28 -14.94
N LEU A 110 23.68 -31.57 -14.02
CA LEU A 110 22.51 -30.70 -13.78
C LEU A 110 22.90 -29.40 -13.06
N SER A 111 23.73 -29.47 -12.03
CA SER A 111 24.21 -28.26 -11.33
C SER A 111 25.03 -27.39 -12.26
N SER A 112 25.95 -27.99 -13.01
CA SER A 112 26.76 -27.27 -14.01
C SER A 112 25.89 -26.63 -15.08
N PHE A 113 24.89 -27.34 -15.62
CA PHE A 113 23.94 -26.78 -16.57
C PHE A 113 23.17 -25.58 -16.01
N ILE A 114 22.66 -25.68 -14.78
CA ILE A 114 21.95 -24.59 -14.11
C ILE A 114 22.88 -23.38 -13.90
N ASP A 115 24.13 -23.60 -13.55
CA ASP A 115 25.12 -22.55 -13.31
C ASP A 115 25.56 -21.87 -14.61
N THR A 116 25.78 -22.63 -15.69
CA THR A 116 26.07 -22.08 -17.03
C THR A 116 24.94 -21.19 -17.54
N LEU A 117 23.69 -21.45 -17.15
CA LEU A 117 22.58 -20.54 -17.49
C LEU A 117 22.50 -19.34 -16.54
N ASN A 118 22.71 -19.54 -15.25
CA ASN A 118 22.48 -18.52 -14.22
C ASN A 118 23.65 -17.54 -14.05
N SER A 119 24.90 -17.96 -14.27
CA SER A 119 26.08 -17.09 -14.16
C SER A 119 26.04 -15.97 -15.20
N PRO A 120 25.90 -16.24 -16.51
CA PRO A 120 25.80 -15.19 -17.53
C PRO A 120 24.55 -14.33 -17.31
N ALA A 121 23.45 -14.96 -16.89
CA ALA A 121 22.22 -14.24 -16.57
C ALA A 121 22.41 -13.25 -15.42
N SER A 122 23.20 -13.58 -14.39
CA SER A 122 23.51 -12.71 -13.26
C SER A 122 24.38 -11.51 -13.64
N GLN A 123 25.26 -11.69 -14.63
CA GLN A 123 26.13 -10.63 -15.14
C GLN A 123 25.40 -9.64 -16.04
N VAL A 124 24.36 -10.10 -16.74
CA VAL A 124 23.68 -9.32 -17.80
C VAL A 124 22.32 -8.80 -17.37
N PHE A 125 21.51 -9.60 -16.67
CA PHE A 125 20.18 -9.23 -16.23
C PHE A 125 20.16 -8.79 -14.76
N LYS A 126 19.31 -7.80 -14.44
CA LYS A 126 19.05 -7.43 -13.05
C LYS A 126 17.97 -8.34 -12.47
N LYS A 127 18.10 -8.76 -11.20
CA LYS A 127 16.99 -9.37 -10.45
C LYS A 127 16.07 -8.29 -9.86
N GLN A 128 14.80 -8.59 -9.72
CA GLN A 128 13.89 -7.83 -8.86
C GLN A 128 14.34 -7.99 -7.39
N SER A 129 14.04 -7.02 -6.53
CA SER A 129 14.43 -7.05 -5.11
C SER A 129 13.77 -8.18 -4.32
N GLY A 130 12.74 -8.85 -4.87
CA GLY A 130 11.95 -9.86 -4.14
C GLY A 130 11.05 -9.26 -3.06
N VAL A 131 11.04 -7.93 -2.91
CA VAL A 131 10.21 -7.18 -1.97
C VAL A 131 9.28 -6.29 -2.78
N TYR A 132 7.97 -6.45 -2.60
CA TYR A 132 6.98 -5.60 -3.23
C TYR A 132 6.05 -4.98 -2.19
N ASN A 133 5.80 -3.69 -2.36
CA ASN A 133 4.68 -3.02 -1.72
C ASN A 133 3.44 -3.28 -2.56
N GLN A 134 2.37 -3.78 -1.94
CA GLN A 134 1.08 -3.86 -2.62
C GLN A 134 0.65 -2.44 -3.02
N LYS A 135 0.60 -2.17 -4.33
CA LYS A 135 -0.03 -0.97 -4.86
C LYS A 135 -1.52 -1.27 -4.98
N TYR A 136 -2.33 -0.67 -4.12
CA TYR A 136 -3.77 -0.70 -4.29
C TYR A 136 -4.14 0.25 -5.43
N SER A 137 -4.50 -0.32 -6.58
CA SER A 137 -5.21 0.41 -7.64
C SER A 137 -6.70 0.17 -7.45
N LYS A 138 -7.49 1.24 -7.40
CA LYS A 138 -8.95 1.14 -7.38
C LYS A 138 -9.44 1.00 -8.82
N SER A 139 -9.64 -0.24 -9.29
CA SER A 139 -10.10 -0.53 -10.66
C SER A 139 -11.45 0.11 -10.99
N TRP A 140 -12.27 0.40 -9.97
CA TRP A 140 -13.59 1.03 -10.09
C TRP A 140 -13.55 2.57 -9.98
N TRP A 141 -12.38 3.18 -9.74
CA TRP A 141 -12.27 4.64 -9.60
C TRP A 141 -11.79 5.28 -10.90
N ASN A 142 -12.68 5.98 -11.60
CA ASN A 142 -12.36 6.70 -12.82
C ASN A 142 -12.47 8.23 -12.64
N GLU A 143 -12.30 8.98 -13.74
CA GLU A 143 -12.37 10.45 -13.72
C GLU A 143 -13.78 10.96 -13.35
N GLU A 144 -14.82 10.25 -13.78
CA GLU A 144 -16.22 10.57 -13.45
C GLU A 144 -16.49 10.43 -11.95
N CYS A 145 -16.04 9.34 -11.32
CA CYS A 145 -16.09 9.18 -9.87
C CYS A 145 -15.42 10.36 -9.15
N SER A 146 -14.27 10.82 -9.66
CA SER A 146 -13.54 11.95 -9.09
C SER A 146 -14.34 13.26 -9.18
N LYS A 147 -14.99 13.51 -10.33
CA LYS A 147 -15.84 14.69 -10.53
C LYS A 147 -17.06 14.67 -9.61
N ILE A 148 -17.77 13.54 -9.55
CA ILE A 148 -18.97 13.39 -8.70
C ILE A 148 -18.62 13.60 -7.23
N VAL A 149 -17.53 13.01 -6.74
CA VAL A 149 -17.08 13.17 -5.35
C VAL A 149 -16.67 14.62 -5.06
N ALA A 150 -16.05 15.31 -6.02
CA ALA A 150 -15.72 16.73 -5.88
C ALA A 150 -16.98 17.60 -5.78
N MET A 151 -17.97 17.38 -6.65
CA MET A 151 -19.25 18.11 -6.63
C MET A 151 -19.99 17.89 -5.30
N ARG A 152 -20.09 16.65 -4.85
CA ARG A 152 -20.70 16.32 -3.55
C ARG A 152 -20.02 17.05 -2.39
N ARG A 153 -18.68 17.07 -2.36
CA ARG A 153 -17.91 17.78 -1.31
C ARG A 153 -18.17 19.29 -1.32
N LEU A 154 -18.32 19.88 -2.50
CA LEU A 154 -18.68 21.29 -2.64
C LEU A 154 -20.09 21.56 -2.12
N ALA A 155 -21.07 20.75 -2.51
CA ALA A 155 -22.45 20.84 -2.03
C ALA A 155 -22.52 20.71 -0.50
N LYS A 156 -21.87 19.69 0.07
CA LYS A 156 -21.80 19.48 1.53
C LYS A 156 -21.16 20.66 2.25
N ARG A 157 -20.07 21.22 1.71
CA ARG A 157 -19.42 22.42 2.27
C ARG A 157 -20.35 23.64 2.22
N LYS A 158 -21.12 23.79 1.15
CA LYS A 158 -22.12 24.87 1.01
C LYS A 158 -23.23 24.72 2.05
N PHE A 159 -23.78 23.51 2.20
CA PHE A 159 -24.79 23.19 3.22
C PHE A 159 -24.27 23.42 4.64
N SER A 160 -23.05 22.97 4.94
CA SER A 160 -22.45 23.13 6.28
C SER A 160 -22.20 24.59 6.66
N ARG A 161 -21.94 25.46 5.68
CA ARG A 161 -21.78 26.91 5.90
C ARG A 161 -23.10 27.65 5.99
N HIS A 162 -24.08 27.24 5.18
CA HIS A 162 -25.38 27.87 5.08
C HIS A 162 -26.45 26.76 5.00
N ASN A 163 -26.96 26.37 6.16
CA ASN A 163 -27.98 25.34 6.26
C ASN A 163 -29.34 25.88 5.81
N THR A 164 -29.59 25.78 4.50
CA THR A 164 -30.88 26.12 3.88
C THR A 164 -31.43 24.90 3.16
N VAL A 165 -32.76 24.82 3.03
CA VAL A 165 -33.43 23.73 2.29
C VAL A 165 -32.89 23.63 0.85
N GLN A 166 -32.60 24.76 0.21
CA GLN A 166 -32.01 24.78 -1.12
C GLN A 166 -30.61 24.16 -1.16
N ASN A 167 -29.77 24.41 -0.15
CA ASN A 167 -28.43 23.82 -0.09
C ASN A 167 -28.44 22.35 0.36
N MET A 168 -29.51 21.90 1.03
CA MET A 168 -29.72 20.49 1.37
C MET A 168 -30.10 19.65 0.15
N LEU A 169 -30.83 20.24 -0.79
CA LEU A 169 -31.35 19.56 -1.99
C LEU A 169 -30.43 19.67 -3.22
N ALA A 170 -29.34 20.42 -3.14
CA ALA A 170 -28.38 20.68 -4.22
C ALA A 170 -27.18 19.73 -4.19
#